data_AF-Q0J985-F1
#
_entry.id   AF-Q0J985-F1
#
_cell.length_a   1.000
_cell.length_b   1.000
_cell.length_c   1.000
_cell.angle_alpha   90.00
_cell.angle_beta   90.00
_cell.angle_gamma   90.00
#
_symmetry.space_group_name_H-M   'P 1'
#
loop_
_entity.id
_entity.type
_entity.pdbx_description
1 polymer ?
#
loop_
_entity_poly.entity_id
_entity_poly.type
_entity_poly.pdbx_seq_one_letter_code
_entity_poly.pdbx_strand_id
1 'polypeptide(L)'
;MAAVPSAAAPPVPVSPGERWPPLESSPDVFNQLMWSLGVPEDVAEFHDVYSLDADALEMVPQPVLAVVFCFPDPTQVHSSLCSRICFLFREF
;
A
#
# COMPACT_ATOMS: atom_id res chain seq x y z
N MET A 1 -13.06 -22.19 13.26
CA MET A 1 -12.16 -21.06 12.94
C MET A 1 -12.84 -19.79 13.41
N ALA A 2 -12.51 -19.29 14.61
CA ALA A 2 -13.15 -18.10 15.16
C ALA A 2 -12.39 -16.85 14.67
N ALA A 3 -13.12 -15.89 14.10
CA ALA A 3 -12.54 -14.60 13.70
C ALA A 3 -12.15 -13.80 14.96
N VAL A 4 -10.91 -13.32 14.99
CA VAL A 4 -10.45 -12.38 16.01
C VAL A 4 -11.17 -11.05 15.75
N PRO A 5 -11.89 -10.48 16.74
CA PRO A 5 -12.47 -9.16 16.57
C PRO A 5 -11.33 -8.14 16.58
N SER A 6 -11.06 -7.52 15.43
CA SER A 6 -10.17 -6.36 15.34
C SER A 6 -10.87 -5.18 16.03
N ALA A 7 -10.68 -5.06 17.35
CA ALA A 7 -11.08 -3.89 18.10
C ALA A 7 -10.37 -2.67 17.51
N ALA A 8 -11.12 -1.75 16.92
CA ALA A 8 -10.60 -0.47 16.45
C ALA A 8 -9.92 0.23 17.63
N ALA A 9 -8.60 0.40 17.55
CA ALA A 9 -7.85 1.18 18.53
C ALA A 9 -8.46 2.59 18.60
N PRO A 10 -8.57 3.20 19.80
CA PRO A 10 -9.03 4.57 19.92
C PRO A 10 -8.12 5.48 19.09
N PRO A 11 -8.65 6.52 18.42
CA PRO A 11 -7.83 7.43 17.64
C PRO A 11 -6.80 8.09 18.57
N VAL A 12 -5.51 7.84 18.30
CA VAL A 12 -4.41 8.51 18.99
C VAL A 12 -4.59 10.02 18.77
N PRO A 13 -4.62 10.84 19.83
CA PRO A 13 -4.75 12.28 19.67
C PRO A 13 -3.52 12.81 18.92
N VAL A 14 -3.70 13.07 17.64
CA VAL A 14 -2.69 13.76 16.82
C VAL A 14 -2.60 15.20 17.30
N SER A 15 -1.39 15.66 17.63
CA SER A 15 -1.12 17.06 17.91
C SER A 15 -1.67 17.89 16.74
N PRO A 16 -2.36 19.03 16.97
CA PRO A 16 -3.01 19.82 15.91
C PRO A 16 -2.08 20.45 14.84
N GLY A 17 -0.81 20.01 14.76
CA GLY A 17 0.14 20.32 13.69
C GLY A 17 0.89 19.11 13.11
N GLU A 18 0.67 17.89 13.62
CA GLU A 18 1.38 16.68 13.20
C GLU A 18 0.62 15.97 12.07
N ARG A 19 0.33 16.68 10.98
CA ARG A 19 -0.32 16.07 9.82
C ARG A 19 0.74 15.65 8.80
N TRP A 20 0.94 14.35 8.67
CA TRP A 20 1.80 13.82 7.63
C TRP A 20 1.15 14.10 6.27
N PRO A 21 1.93 14.54 5.27
CA PRO A 21 1.40 14.73 3.92
C PRO A 21 0.90 13.38 3.37
N PRO A 22 -0.13 13.38 2.51
CA PRO A 22 -0.56 12.15 1.85
C PRO A 22 0.60 11.57 1.03
N LEU A 23 0.84 10.28 1.18
CA LEU A 23 1.85 9.57 0.40
C LEU A 23 1.31 9.34 -1.01
N GLU A 24 2.16 9.56 -2.02
CA GLU A 24 1.82 9.24 -3.40
C GLU A 24 1.75 7.71 -3.58
N SER A 25 0.68 7.24 -4.22
CA SER A 25 0.49 5.82 -4.50
C SER A 25 1.30 5.41 -5.75
N SER A 26 2.62 5.41 -5.64
CA SER A 26 3.54 4.96 -6.69
C SER A 26 4.59 4.00 -6.12
N PRO A 27 4.99 2.97 -6.89
CA PRO A 27 5.97 1.98 -6.44
C PRO A 27 7.30 2.65 -6.11
N ASP A 28 7.74 3.67 -6.85
CA ASP A 28 8.96 4.43 -6.57
C ASP A 28 8.97 5.04 -5.17
N VAL A 29 7.85 5.66 -4.76
CA VAL A 29 7.72 6.30 -3.45
C VAL A 29 7.68 5.26 -2.33
N PHE A 30 6.96 4.14 -2.54
CA PHE A 30 6.93 3.05 -1.57
C PHE A 30 8.27 2.31 -1.45
N ASN A 31 8.97 2.11 -2.56
CA ASN A 31 10.31 1.53 -2.60
C ASN A 31 11.31 2.40 -1.86
N GLN A 32 11.35 3.70 -2.19
CA GLN A 32 12.21 4.64 -1.50
C GLN A 32 11.91 4.70 0.01
N LEU A 33 10.62 4.69 0.40
CA LEU A 33 10.23 4.62 1.80
C LEU A 33 10.73 3.32 2.45
N MET A 34 10.53 2.18 1.79
CA MET A 34 10.95 0.89 2.30
C MET A 34 12.47 0.81 2.51
N TRP A 35 13.25 1.26 1.54
CA TRP A 35 14.71 1.29 1.62
C TRP A 35 15.18 2.25 2.69
N SER A 36 14.51 3.40 2.84
CA SER A 36 14.80 4.36 3.93
C SER A 36 14.52 3.79 5.34
N LEU A 37 13.60 2.82 5.45
CA LEU A 37 13.30 2.10 6.69
C LEU A 37 14.29 0.94 6.96
N GLY A 38 15.22 0.67 6.04
CA GLY A 38 16.30 -0.30 6.22
C GLY A 38 16.06 -1.68 5.59
N VAL A 39 15.04 -1.83 4.74
CA VAL A 39 14.90 -3.06 3.93
C VAL A 39 15.85 -2.97 2.73
N PRO A 40 16.70 -3.97 2.48
CA PRO A 40 17.56 -3.99 1.31
C PRO A 40 16.78 -4.09 0.00
N GLU A 41 17.30 -3.47 -1.07
CA GLU A 41 16.67 -3.45 -2.41
C GLU A 41 16.55 -4.85 -3.03
N ASP A 42 17.47 -5.77 -2.68
CA ASP A 42 17.50 -7.16 -3.13
C ASP A 42 16.52 -8.08 -2.39
N VAL A 43 15.89 -7.58 -1.32
CA VAL A 43 14.94 -8.38 -0.56
C VAL A 43 13.54 -8.15 -1.08
N ALA A 44 13.10 -6.90 -1.26
CA ALA A 44 11.73 -6.63 -1.60
C ALA A 44 11.53 -5.31 -2.34
N GLU A 45 10.55 -5.29 -3.23
CA GLU A 45 10.19 -4.13 -4.04
C GLU A 45 8.69 -4.09 -4.35
N PHE A 46 8.13 -2.90 -4.34
CA PHE A 46 6.78 -2.59 -4.78
C PHE A 46 6.72 -2.49 -6.30
N HIS A 47 5.67 -3.08 -6.86
CA HIS A 47 5.30 -2.93 -8.26
C HIS A 47 3.86 -2.45 -8.38
N ASP A 48 3.60 -1.69 -9.44
CA ASP A 48 2.25 -1.27 -9.82
C ASP A 48 1.44 -2.45 -10.37
N VAL A 49 0.13 -2.39 -10.13
CA VAL A 49 -0.83 -3.35 -10.64
C VAL A 49 -1.80 -2.62 -11.55
N TYR A 50 -1.73 -2.95 -12.84
CA TYR A 50 -2.53 -2.27 -13.87
C TYR A 50 -4.00 -2.73 -13.88
N SER A 51 -4.25 -4.00 -13.61
CA SER A 51 -5.59 -4.58 -13.49
C SER A 51 -5.60 -5.77 -12.52
N LEU A 52 -6.80 -6.11 -12.05
CA LEU A 52 -7.06 -7.34 -11.29
C LEU A 52 -7.41 -8.53 -12.19
N ASP A 53 -7.39 -8.34 -13.51
CA ASP A 53 -7.56 -9.42 -14.48
C ASP A 53 -6.36 -10.36 -14.47
N ALA A 54 -6.59 -11.65 -14.71
CA ALA A 54 -5.55 -12.68 -14.65
C ALA A 54 -4.33 -12.37 -15.52
N ASP A 55 -4.55 -11.93 -16.77
CA ASP A 55 -3.46 -11.59 -17.70
C ASP A 55 -2.57 -10.46 -17.19
N ALA A 56 -3.14 -9.49 -16.47
CA ALA A 56 -2.39 -8.39 -15.88
C ALA A 56 -1.63 -8.83 -14.61
N LEU A 57 -2.22 -9.73 -13.82
CA LEU A 57 -1.60 -10.31 -12.64
C LEU A 57 -0.46 -11.29 -12.98
N GLU A 58 -0.42 -11.83 -14.20
CA GLU A 58 0.72 -12.64 -14.67
C GLU A 58 1.99 -11.80 -14.93
N MET A 59 1.84 -10.50 -15.18
CA MET A 59 2.98 -9.58 -15.39
C MET A 59 3.69 -9.20 -14.08
N VAL A 60 3.02 -9.46 -12.97
CA VAL A 60 3.46 -9.12 -11.64
C VAL A 60 4.45 -10.20 -11.16
N PRO A 61 5.67 -9.84 -10.70
CA PRO A 61 6.65 -10.82 -10.22
C PRO A 61 6.07 -11.76 -9.16
N GLN A 62 6.65 -12.92 -8.93
CA GLN A 62 6.19 -13.83 -7.86
C GLN A 62 7.38 -14.24 -7.01
N PRO A 63 7.23 -14.36 -5.68
CA PRO A 63 5.99 -14.28 -4.89
C PRO A 63 5.54 -12.87 -4.49
N VAL A 64 4.22 -12.66 -4.40
CA VAL A 64 3.61 -11.49 -3.73
C VAL A 64 3.62 -11.70 -2.20
N LEU A 65 4.15 -10.74 -1.44
CA LEU A 65 4.09 -10.74 0.03
C LEU A 65 2.93 -9.92 0.60
N ALA A 66 2.63 -8.77 -0.01
CA ALA A 66 1.61 -7.86 0.47
C ALA A 66 0.94 -7.09 -0.67
N VAL A 67 -0.25 -6.56 -0.38
CA VAL A 67 -1.04 -5.74 -1.31
C VAL A 67 -1.40 -4.44 -0.60
N VAL A 68 -1.11 -3.31 -1.24
CA VAL A 68 -1.53 -1.98 -0.81
C VAL A 68 -2.63 -1.52 -1.73
N PHE A 69 -3.80 -1.23 -1.16
CA PHE A 69 -4.95 -0.74 -1.91
C PHE A 69 -5.28 0.69 -1.49
N CYS A 70 -5.14 1.63 -2.41
CA CYS A 70 -5.66 2.98 -2.25
C CYS A 70 -7.06 3.03 -2.85
N PHE A 71 -8.04 3.43 -2.04
CA PHE A 71 -9.43 3.58 -2.46
C PHE A 71 -9.99 4.90 -1.92
N PRO A 72 -10.96 5.51 -2.63
CA PRO A 72 -11.59 6.73 -2.16
C PRO A 72 -12.33 6.47 -0.84
N ASP A 73 -12.12 7.35 0.14
CA ASP A 73 -12.91 7.35 1.37
C ASP A 73 -14.39 7.61 1.00
N PRO A 74 -15.32 6.71 1.33
CA PRO A 74 -16.73 6.87 0.97
C PRO A 74 -17.37 8.12 1.59
N THR A 75 -16.77 8.66 2.66
CA THR A 75 -17.27 9.87 3.35
C THR A 75 -16.69 11.16 2.78
N GLN A 76 -15.60 11.09 2.00
CA GLN A 76 -14.92 12.25 1.41
C GLN A 76 -14.86 12.14 -0.11
N VAL A 77 -16.04 12.26 -0.73
CA VAL A 77 -16.30 12.15 -2.18
C VAL A 77 -15.64 13.28 -3.02
N HIS A 78 -14.74 14.08 -2.44
CA HIS A 78 -14.16 15.27 -3.08
C HIS A 78 -12.68 15.15 -3.52
N SER A 79 -11.99 14.04 -3.25
CA SER A 79 -10.64 13.82 -3.79
C SER A 79 -10.70 12.82 -4.95
N SER A 80 -10.46 13.32 -6.16
CA SER A 80 -10.32 12.58 -7.41
C SER A 80 -9.68 11.21 -7.23
N LEU A 81 -10.50 10.18 -7.49
CA LEU A 81 -10.22 8.77 -7.72
C LEU A 81 -8.74 8.42 -7.90
N CYS A 82 -8.06 8.03 -6.82
CA CYS A 82 -6.82 7.28 -6.92
C CYS A 82 -7.11 5.85 -6.46
N SER A 83 -7.80 5.08 -7.31
CA SER A 83 -7.90 3.63 -7.14
C SER A 83 -6.64 3.03 -7.75
N ARG A 84 -5.60 2.89 -6.93
CA ARG A 84 -4.37 2.19 -7.32
C ARG A 84 -4.09 1.05 -6.36
N ILE A 85 -3.57 -0.02 -6.93
CA ILE A 85 -3.14 -1.22 -6.24
C ILE A 85 -1.65 -1.33 -6.50
N CYS A 86 -0.87 -1.49 -5.43
CA CYS A 86 0.54 -1.82 -5.52
C CYS A 86 0.76 -3.13 -4.76
N PHE A 87 1.57 -4.02 -5.29
CA PHE A 87 1.97 -5.24 -4.60
C PHE A 87 3.41 -5.13 -4.14
N LEU A 88 3.71 -5.73 -2.99
CA LEU A 88 5.07 -5.93 -2.52
C LEU A 88 5.57 -7.31 -2.95
N PHE A 89 6.63 -7.31 -3.74
CA PHE A 89 7.38 -8.49 -4.17
C PHE A 89 8.59 -8.72 -3.30
N ARG A 90 9.00 -9.98 -3.24
CA ARG A 90 10.29 -10.39 -2.71
C ARG A 90 10.98 -11.23 -3.77
N GLU A 91 12.15 -10.80 -4.24
CA GLU A 91 13.00 -11.67 -5.05
C GLU A 91 13.63 -12.74 -4.14
N PHE A 92 13.82 -13.96 -4.65
CA PHE A 92 14.48 -15.05 -3.92
C PHE A 92 15.94 -15.20 -4.33
#